data_AF-A0A1F9YJU0-F1
#
_entry.id   AF-A0A1F9YJU0-F1
#
_cell.length_a   1.000
_cell.length_b   1.000
_cell.length_c   1.000
_cell.angle_alpha   90.00
_cell.angle_beta   90.00
_cell.angle_gamma   90.00
#
_symmetry.space_group_name_H-M   'P 1'
#
loop_
_entity.id
_entity.type
_entity.pdbx_description
1 polymer ?
#
loop_
_entity_poly.entity_id
_entity_poly.type
_entity_poly.pdbx_seq_one_letter_code
_entity_poly.pdbx_strand_id
1 'polypeptide(L)'
;TGLEHVPRSGALLVACNHVSLVDPPLLASTIASARRPRFLGKKELFEIPLLGWFFRALGAIPLDRGGADIGAMREALATLEKGGALAIFPEGTRVRPGQSRPPKTGVSFLSARSGAPVLPVRVLGTADFPWGRPLEIRFGAPLPAAKDEGREAASAYARAVMEAVNTL
;
A
#
# COMPACT_ATOMS: atom_id res chain seq x y z
N THR A 1 11.83 -11.68 1.64
CA THR A 1 13.21 -11.31 1.25
C THR A 1 13.28 -9.81 1.02
N GLY A 2 14.46 -9.18 1.19
CA GLY A 2 14.62 -7.74 0.95
C GLY A 2 14.18 -6.82 2.09
N LEU A 3 13.91 -7.34 3.29
CA LEU A 3 13.41 -6.54 4.43
C LEU A 3 14.41 -5.43 4.85
N GLU A 4 15.69 -5.63 4.56
CA GLU A 4 16.76 -4.65 4.69
C GLU A 4 16.54 -3.36 3.87
N HIS A 5 15.72 -3.41 2.82
CA HIS A 5 15.34 -2.22 2.04
C HIS A 5 14.33 -1.32 2.74
N VAL A 6 13.70 -1.76 3.83
CA VAL A 6 12.68 -0.98 4.55
C VAL A 6 13.33 0.16 5.33
N PRO A 7 13.08 1.44 4.98
CA PRO A 7 13.61 2.56 5.75
C PRO A 7 13.03 2.56 7.17
N ARG A 8 13.90 2.63 8.18
CA ARG A 8 13.52 2.53 9.61
C ARG A 8 12.84 3.82 10.15
N SER A 9 13.05 4.96 9.51
CA SER A 9 12.55 6.28 9.93
C SER A 9 12.23 7.19 8.74
N GLY A 10 11.57 8.33 8.98
CA GLY A 10 11.20 9.33 7.95
C GLY A 10 10.07 8.85 7.03
N ALA A 11 9.25 9.73 6.47
CA ALA A 11 8.03 9.36 5.74
C ALA A 11 8.21 8.18 4.76
N LEU A 12 7.27 7.23 4.73
CA LEU A 12 7.38 6.05 3.86
C LEU A 12 6.03 5.64 3.28
N LEU A 13 5.96 5.54 1.96
CA LEU A 13 4.85 4.90 1.27
C LEU A 13 5.24 3.46 0.91
N VAL A 14 4.42 2.51 1.30
CA VAL A 14 4.59 1.08 0.95
C VAL A 14 3.57 0.75 -0.12
N ALA A 15 4.01 0.51 -1.35
CA ALA A 15 3.16 0.14 -2.46
C ALA A 15 3.19 -1.38 -2.65
N CYS A 16 2.04 -2.04 -2.50
CA CYS A 16 1.93 -3.49 -2.62
C CYS A 16 0.89 -3.90 -3.65
N ASN A 17 1.07 -5.03 -4.33
CA ASN A 17 0.00 -5.63 -5.13
C ASN A 17 -1.11 -6.16 -4.21
N HIS A 18 -2.33 -6.24 -4.74
CA HIS A 18 -3.48 -6.79 -4.00
C HIS A 18 -4.20 -7.87 -4.80
N VAL A 19 -4.03 -9.14 -4.42
CA VAL A 19 -4.65 -10.30 -5.08
C VAL A 19 -5.61 -11.07 -4.16
N SER A 20 -5.49 -10.93 -2.84
CA SER A 20 -6.26 -11.67 -1.84
C SER A 20 -6.60 -10.82 -0.60
N LEU A 21 -7.56 -11.28 0.22
CA LEU A 21 -7.91 -10.58 1.48
C LEU A 21 -6.82 -10.71 2.54
N VAL A 22 -5.92 -11.69 2.40
CA VAL A 22 -4.83 -11.91 3.34
C VAL A 22 -3.61 -11.04 3.07
N ASP A 23 -3.55 -10.32 1.94
CA ASP A 23 -2.37 -9.49 1.63
C ASP A 23 -2.14 -8.38 2.66
N PRO A 24 -3.15 -7.57 3.07
CA PRO A 24 -2.92 -6.55 4.08
C PRO A 24 -2.41 -7.08 5.43
N PRO A 25 -3.04 -8.10 6.07
CA PRO A 25 -2.53 -8.61 7.34
C PRO A 25 -1.17 -9.31 7.21
N LEU A 26 -0.90 -9.99 6.08
CA LEU A 26 0.40 -10.62 5.82
C LEU A 26 1.51 -9.59 5.65
N LEU A 27 1.24 -8.51 4.90
CA LEU A 27 2.16 -7.38 4.79
C LEU A 27 2.38 -6.73 6.15
N ALA A 28 1.30 -6.43 6.89
CA ALA A 28 1.35 -5.79 8.20
C ALA A 28 2.22 -6.58 9.19
N SER A 29 2.02 -7.89 9.29
CA SER A 29 2.78 -8.73 10.23
C SER A 29 4.26 -8.82 9.88
N THR A 30 4.57 -8.92 8.59
CA THR A 30 5.95 -9.10 8.12
C THR A 30 6.77 -7.81 8.26
N ILE A 31 6.20 -6.69 7.81
CA ILE A 31 6.90 -5.39 7.86
C ILE A 31 7.01 -4.85 9.29
N ALA A 32 6.09 -5.21 10.21
CA ALA A 32 6.04 -4.68 11.57
C ALA A 32 7.33 -4.85 12.39
N SER A 33 8.19 -5.80 12.03
CA SER A 33 9.52 -6.00 12.63
C SER A 33 10.51 -4.87 12.30
N ALA A 34 10.36 -4.24 11.13
CA ALA A 34 11.16 -3.11 10.69
C ALA A 34 10.42 -1.78 10.85
N ARG A 35 9.13 -1.75 10.53
CA ARG A 35 8.29 -0.56 10.49
C ARG A 35 6.81 -0.90 10.51
N ARG A 36 6.00 -0.21 11.32
CA ARG A 36 4.54 -0.41 11.38
C ARG A 36 3.82 0.60 10.47
N PRO A 37 3.34 0.21 9.27
CA PRO A 37 2.55 1.09 8.43
C PRO A 37 1.10 1.15 8.89
N ARG A 38 0.45 2.28 8.61
CA ARG A 38 -1.01 2.38 8.56
C ARG A 38 -1.52 1.91 7.20
N PHE A 39 -2.78 1.51 7.10
CA PHE A 39 -3.36 0.98 5.85
C PHE A 39 -4.60 1.76 5.43
N LEU A 40 -4.83 1.92 4.13
CA LEU A 40 -6.12 2.38 3.62
C LEU A 40 -7.07 1.18 3.39
N GLY A 41 -8.10 1.04 4.22
CA GLY A 41 -9.03 -0.08 4.20
C GLY A 41 -10.42 0.32 3.70
N LYS A 42 -11.14 -0.60 3.05
CA LYS A 42 -12.53 -0.36 2.61
C LYS A 42 -13.42 -0.08 3.84
N LYS A 43 -14.14 1.05 3.86
CA LYS A 43 -14.93 1.53 5.02
C LYS A 43 -15.90 0.48 5.57
N GLU A 44 -16.55 -0.30 4.71
CA GLU A 44 -17.50 -1.34 5.09
C GLU A 44 -16.87 -2.48 5.91
N LEU A 45 -15.54 -2.69 5.81
CA LEU A 45 -14.84 -3.64 6.69
C LEU A 45 -14.81 -3.19 8.14
N PHE A 46 -14.95 -1.89 8.39
CA PHE A 46 -14.92 -1.30 9.73
C PHE A 46 -16.29 -1.34 10.42
N GLU A 47 -17.35 -1.69 9.69
CA GLU A 47 -18.71 -1.85 10.19
C GLU A 47 -18.97 -3.27 10.69
N ILE A 48 -18.14 -4.23 10.29
CA ILE A 48 -18.23 -5.63 10.74
C ILE A 48 -17.67 -5.74 12.17
N PRO A 49 -18.44 -6.19 13.17
CA PRO A 49 -17.95 -6.42 14.52
C PRO A 49 -16.73 -7.34 14.55
N LEU A 50 -15.81 -7.14 15.50
CA LEU A 50 -14.51 -7.81 15.62
C LEU A 50 -13.52 -7.52 14.47
N LEU A 51 -13.94 -7.63 13.20
CA LEU A 51 -13.09 -7.35 12.05
C LEU A 51 -12.75 -5.85 11.96
N GLY A 52 -13.71 -4.98 12.18
CA GLY A 52 -13.49 -3.55 12.25
C GLY A 52 -12.62 -3.14 13.43
N TRP A 53 -12.75 -3.81 14.58
CA TRP A 53 -11.86 -3.61 15.73
C TRP A 53 -10.42 -4.03 15.38
N PHE A 54 -10.26 -5.20 14.75
CA PHE A 54 -8.96 -5.72 14.31
C PHE A 54 -8.26 -4.77 13.33
N PHE A 55 -8.96 -4.27 12.30
CA PHE A 55 -8.37 -3.31 11.36
C PHE A 55 -7.98 -1.98 12.02
N ARG A 56 -8.78 -1.49 12.98
CA ARG A 56 -8.41 -0.30 13.76
C ARG A 56 -7.18 -0.56 14.64
N ALA A 57 -7.08 -1.72 15.26
CA ALA A 57 -5.91 -2.12 16.06
C ALA A 57 -4.63 -2.22 15.21
N LEU A 58 -4.76 -2.58 13.92
CA LEU A 58 -3.68 -2.54 12.93
C LEU A 58 -3.39 -1.13 12.37
N GLY A 59 -4.06 -0.09 12.87
CA GLY A 59 -3.86 1.29 12.44
C GLY A 59 -4.46 1.63 11.08
N ALA A 60 -5.42 0.85 10.58
CA ALA A 60 -6.05 1.11 9.30
C ALA A 60 -6.99 2.33 9.35
N ILE A 61 -6.96 3.11 8.27
CA ILE A 61 -7.79 4.27 7.97
C ILE A 61 -8.96 3.79 7.10
N PRO A 62 -10.22 4.02 7.50
CA PRO A 62 -11.37 3.73 6.66
C PRO A 62 -11.37 4.64 5.44
N LEU A 63 -11.57 4.07 4.26
CA LEU A 63 -11.58 4.73 2.97
C LEU A 63 -12.85 4.33 2.21
N ASP A 64 -13.64 5.33 1.84
CA ASP A 64 -14.68 5.17 0.82
C ASP A 64 -14.03 5.08 -0.56
N ARG A 65 -14.24 3.96 -1.25
CA ARG A 65 -13.68 3.71 -2.59
C ARG A 65 -14.63 4.13 -3.72
N GLY A 66 -15.87 4.50 -3.40
CA GLY A 66 -16.90 4.94 -4.34
C GLY A 66 -16.77 6.41 -4.76
N GLY A 67 -15.97 7.21 -4.05
CA GLY A 67 -15.74 8.62 -4.33
C GLY A 67 -14.35 9.12 -3.93
N ALA A 68 -14.15 10.44 -4.04
CA ALA A 68 -12.97 11.10 -3.51
C ALA A 68 -13.11 11.29 -1.99
N ASP A 69 -12.62 10.33 -1.21
CA ASP A 69 -12.61 10.44 0.24
C ASP A 69 -11.46 11.36 0.71
N ILE A 70 -11.76 12.65 0.71
CA ILE A 70 -10.82 13.71 1.12
C ILE A 70 -10.35 13.50 2.57
N GLY A 71 -11.22 12.99 3.44
CA GLY A 71 -10.90 12.73 4.85
C GLY A 71 -9.81 11.69 5.01
N ALA A 72 -9.99 10.52 4.37
CA ALA A 72 -9.01 9.45 4.38
C ALA A 72 -7.68 9.89 3.74
N MET A 73 -7.72 10.64 2.63
CA MET A 73 -6.51 11.17 1.98
C MET A 73 -5.76 12.18 2.86
N ARG A 74 -6.49 13.05 3.58
CA ARG A 74 -5.88 13.99 4.54
C ARG A 74 -5.22 13.25 5.70
N GLU A 75 -5.85 12.21 6.20
CA GLU A 75 -5.29 11.39 7.29
C GLU A 75 -4.07 10.58 6.84
N ALA A 76 -4.11 10.03 5.62
CA ALA A 76 -2.98 9.40 4.97
C ALA A 76 -1.80 10.36 4.83
N LEU A 77 -2.04 11.58 4.35
CA LEU A 77 -1.01 12.60 4.21
C LEU A 77 -0.43 13.01 5.57
N ALA A 78 -1.28 13.27 6.56
CA ALA A 78 -0.85 13.61 7.91
C ALA A 78 -0.02 12.49 8.58
N THR A 79 -0.28 11.22 8.22
CA THR A 79 0.55 10.09 8.68
C THR A 79 1.97 10.19 8.10
N LEU A 80 2.09 10.53 6.82
CA LEU A 80 3.39 10.65 6.14
C LEU A 80 4.16 11.90 6.60
N GLU A 81 3.48 13.05 6.72
CA GLU A 81 4.08 14.32 7.19
C GLU A 81 4.67 14.20 8.60
N LYS A 82 4.09 13.34 9.45
CA LYS A 82 4.63 13.02 10.78
C LYS A 82 5.80 12.02 10.76
N GLY A 83 6.32 11.70 9.58
CA GLY A 83 7.38 10.70 9.39
C GLY A 83 6.91 9.26 9.54
N GLY A 84 5.60 9.01 9.49
CA GLY A 84 5.01 7.68 9.58
C GLY A 84 5.13 6.87 8.30
N ALA A 85 4.70 5.61 8.35
CA ALA A 85 4.57 4.74 7.19
C ALA A 85 3.10 4.52 6.82
N LEU A 86 2.80 4.49 5.52
CA LEU A 86 1.48 4.22 4.99
C LEU A 86 1.57 3.18 3.87
N ALA A 87 0.81 2.11 4.00
CA ALA A 87 0.66 1.07 2.98
C ALA A 87 -0.55 1.36 2.09
N ILE A 88 -0.34 1.24 0.78
CA ILE A 88 -1.33 1.46 -0.26
C ILE A 88 -1.22 0.35 -1.31
N PHE A 89 -2.36 0.01 -1.90
CA PHE A 89 -2.46 -0.89 -3.04
C PHE A 89 -2.73 -0.05 -4.29
N PRO A 90 -1.76 0.14 -5.19
CA PRO A 90 -1.89 1.05 -6.34
C PRO A 90 -3.11 0.74 -7.23
N GLU A 91 -3.55 -0.51 -7.30
CA GLU A 91 -4.73 -0.94 -8.06
C GLU A 91 -6.05 -0.43 -7.45
N GLY A 92 -6.04 -0.08 -6.16
CA GLY A 92 -7.20 0.40 -5.40
C GLY A 92 -8.27 -0.67 -5.12
N THR A 93 -8.08 -1.90 -5.59
CA THR A 93 -8.93 -3.06 -5.37
C THR A 93 -8.14 -4.35 -5.59
N ARG A 94 -8.71 -5.48 -5.21
CA ARG A 94 -8.11 -6.79 -5.52
C ARG A 94 -8.14 -7.05 -7.03
N VAL A 95 -7.02 -7.52 -7.57
CA VAL A 95 -6.85 -7.94 -8.96
C VAL A 95 -6.49 -9.42 -8.96
N ARG A 96 -7.32 -10.26 -9.60
CA ARG A 96 -7.09 -11.72 -9.62
C ARG A 96 -5.93 -12.07 -10.55
N PRO A 97 -5.25 -13.21 -10.36
CA PRO A 97 -4.27 -13.71 -11.32
C PRO A 97 -4.83 -13.72 -12.75
N GLY A 98 -4.03 -13.25 -13.71
CA GLY A 98 -4.44 -13.10 -15.11
C GLY A 98 -5.23 -11.82 -15.43
N GLN A 99 -5.60 -11.02 -14.43
CA GLN A 99 -6.19 -9.70 -14.63
C GLN A 99 -5.14 -8.60 -14.43
N SER A 100 -5.36 -7.47 -15.08
CA SER A 100 -4.59 -6.24 -14.85
C SER A 100 -5.53 -5.05 -14.72
N ARG A 101 -5.11 -4.05 -13.96
CA ARG A 101 -5.79 -2.76 -13.88
C ARG A 101 -4.74 -1.66 -13.91
N PRO A 102 -5.04 -0.51 -14.51
CA PRO A 102 -4.16 0.63 -14.40
C PRO A 102 -4.07 1.07 -12.93
N PRO A 103 -2.89 1.50 -12.46
CA PRO A 103 -2.75 2.00 -11.10
C PRO A 103 -3.47 3.35 -10.96
N LYS A 104 -3.98 3.61 -9.76
CA LYS A 104 -4.53 4.91 -9.38
C LYS A 104 -3.40 5.88 -9.04
N THR A 105 -3.60 7.17 -9.31
CA THR A 105 -2.62 8.24 -9.04
C THR A 105 -2.48 8.61 -7.56
N GLY A 106 -3.23 7.97 -6.66
CA GLY A 106 -3.19 8.24 -5.22
C GLY A 106 -1.78 8.03 -4.61
N VAL A 107 -1.04 7.03 -5.10
CA VAL A 107 0.36 6.81 -4.67
C VAL A 107 1.27 7.96 -5.09
N SER A 108 1.11 8.47 -6.31
CA SER A 108 1.86 9.62 -6.83
C SER A 108 1.52 10.89 -6.07
N PHE A 109 0.24 11.14 -5.82
CA PHE A 109 -0.22 12.30 -5.05
C PHE A 109 0.34 12.31 -3.63
N LEU A 110 0.22 11.19 -2.91
CA LEU A 110 0.73 11.09 -1.54
C LEU A 110 2.25 11.24 -1.49
N SER A 111 2.96 10.62 -2.45
CA SER A 111 4.42 10.68 -2.53
C SER A 111 4.90 12.10 -2.84
N ALA A 112 4.30 12.77 -3.82
CA ALA A 112 4.67 14.14 -4.20
C ALA A 112 4.37 15.15 -3.09
N ARG A 113 3.24 14.99 -2.37
CA ARG A 113 2.83 15.93 -1.33
C ARG A 113 3.60 15.78 -0.03
N SER A 114 3.97 14.55 0.34
CA SER A 114 4.70 14.28 1.58
C SER A 114 6.22 14.24 1.42
N GLY A 115 6.72 14.13 0.18
CA GLY A 115 8.12 13.81 -0.07
C GLY A 115 8.50 12.38 0.31
N ALA A 116 7.52 11.50 0.58
CA ALA A 116 7.79 10.13 0.97
C ALA A 116 8.32 9.31 -0.22
N PRO A 117 9.48 8.63 -0.08
CA PRO A 117 9.87 7.57 -1.01
C PRO A 117 8.84 6.44 -1.02
N VAL A 118 8.80 5.70 -2.12
CA VAL A 118 7.88 4.58 -2.31
C VAL A 118 8.65 3.27 -2.28
N LEU A 119 8.41 2.45 -1.27
CA LEU A 119 8.91 1.09 -1.18
C LEU A 119 7.99 0.13 -1.98
N PRO A 120 8.46 -0.43 -3.10
CA PRO A 120 7.72 -1.47 -3.80
C PRO A 120 7.78 -2.78 -3.02
N VAL A 121 6.62 -3.42 -2.86
CA VAL A 121 6.48 -4.70 -2.18
C VAL A 121 5.61 -5.62 -3.01
N ARG A 122 5.96 -6.90 -3.09
CA ARG A 122 5.14 -7.90 -3.75
C ARG A 122 4.83 -9.06 -2.84
N VAL A 123 3.56 -9.43 -2.79
CA VAL A 123 3.08 -10.66 -2.17
C VAL A 123 2.80 -11.73 -3.24
N LEU A 124 3.25 -12.95 -2.95
CA LEU A 124 3.12 -14.12 -3.82
C LEU A 124 2.45 -15.27 -3.04
N GLY A 125 1.74 -16.14 -3.76
CA GLY A 125 1.07 -17.33 -3.20
C GLY A 125 -0.26 -17.05 -2.49
N THR A 126 -0.60 -15.80 -2.18
CA THR A 126 -1.82 -15.44 -1.44
C THR A 126 -3.12 -15.65 -2.22
N ALA A 127 -3.05 -15.72 -3.55
CA ALA A 127 -4.20 -16.04 -4.40
C ALA A 127 -4.72 -17.48 -4.18
N ASP A 128 -3.83 -18.40 -3.83
CA ASP A 128 -4.13 -19.82 -3.59
C ASP A 128 -4.28 -20.14 -2.08
N PHE A 129 -4.30 -19.15 -1.20
CA PHE A 129 -4.46 -19.37 0.24
C PHE A 129 -5.88 -19.88 0.57
N PRO A 130 -6.06 -20.90 1.44
CA PRO A 130 -5.08 -21.57 2.30
C PRO A 130 -4.51 -22.89 1.73
N TRP A 131 -4.63 -23.14 0.43
CA TRP A 131 -4.36 -24.44 -0.21
C TRP A 131 -2.87 -24.84 -0.32
N GLY A 132 -2.00 -24.32 0.56
CA GLY A 132 -0.66 -24.86 0.80
C GLY A 132 0.47 -24.35 -0.09
N ARG A 133 0.26 -23.31 -0.92
CA ARG A 133 1.39 -22.69 -1.63
C ARG A 133 2.26 -21.86 -0.67
N PRO A 134 3.60 -21.90 -0.80
CA PRO A 134 4.47 -21.03 -0.03
C PRO A 134 4.08 -19.56 -0.21
N LEU A 135 3.92 -18.85 0.91
CA LEU A 135 3.71 -17.41 0.93
C LEU A 135 5.08 -16.73 0.93
N GLU A 136 5.28 -15.80 0.00
CA GLU A 136 6.49 -15.01 -0.08
C GLU A 136 6.16 -13.52 -0.15
N ILE A 137 6.94 -12.71 0.57
CA ILE A 137 6.93 -11.26 0.44
C ILE A 137 8.32 -10.78 0.03
N ARG A 138 8.36 -9.98 -1.03
CA ARG A 138 9.57 -9.38 -1.58
C ARG A 138 9.51 -7.87 -1.41
N PHE A 139 10.55 -7.29 -0.84
CA PHE A 139 10.69 -5.85 -0.67
C PHE A 139 11.80 -5.36 -1.61
N GLY A 140 11.47 -4.44 -2.53
CA GLY A 140 12.44 -3.85 -3.45
C GLY A 140 13.13 -2.61 -2.89
N ALA A 141 14.07 -2.05 -3.64
CA ALA A 141 14.70 -0.78 -3.28
C ALA A 141 13.67 0.38 -3.33
N PRO A 142 13.67 1.31 -2.35
CA PRO A 142 12.76 2.45 -2.39
C PRO A 142 12.98 3.34 -3.62
N LEU A 143 11.90 3.67 -4.30
CA LEU A 143 11.85 4.67 -5.35
C LEU A 143 11.90 6.07 -4.72
N PRO A 144 12.58 7.04 -5.37
CA PRO A 144 12.58 8.43 -4.92
C PRO A 144 11.17 9.00 -4.94
N ALA A 145 10.90 9.99 -4.10
CA ALA A 145 9.58 10.62 -4.04
C ALA A 145 9.16 11.19 -5.40
N ALA A 146 7.86 11.10 -5.69
CA ALA A 146 7.27 11.71 -6.87
C ALA A 146 7.47 13.23 -6.86
N LYS A 147 7.47 13.84 -8.05
CA LYS A 147 7.43 15.29 -8.21
C LYS A 147 6.01 15.76 -8.55
N ASP A 148 5.62 16.94 -8.10
CA ASP A 148 4.33 17.56 -8.46
C ASP A 148 4.45 18.28 -9.81
N GLU A 149 4.44 17.50 -10.89
CA GLU A 149 4.61 17.96 -12.29
C GLU A 149 3.35 17.76 -13.14
N GLY A 150 2.18 17.68 -12.48
CA GLY A 150 0.88 17.55 -13.15
C GLY A 150 0.42 16.11 -13.41
N ARG A 151 -0.73 15.99 -14.09
CA ARG A 151 -1.50 14.74 -14.16
C ARG A 151 -0.81 13.63 -14.95
N GLU A 152 -0.12 13.97 -16.02
CA GLU A 152 0.58 13.01 -16.87
C GLU A 152 1.78 12.39 -16.11
N ALA A 153 2.62 13.24 -15.51
CA ALA A 153 3.70 12.81 -14.64
C ALA A 153 3.20 11.95 -13.47
N ALA A 154 2.09 12.33 -12.83
CA ALA A 154 1.48 11.52 -11.77
C ALA A 154 1.04 10.14 -12.26
N SER A 155 0.50 10.06 -13.48
CA SER A 155 0.09 8.79 -14.09
C SER A 155 1.30 7.92 -14.46
N ALA A 156 2.36 8.52 -15.01
CA ALA A 156 3.61 7.84 -15.32
C ALA A 156 4.29 7.29 -14.06
N TYR A 157 4.38 8.09 -13.00
CA TYR A 157 4.95 7.65 -11.72
C TYR A 157 4.16 6.48 -11.11
N ALA A 158 2.82 6.54 -11.14
CA ALA A 158 2.00 5.43 -10.65
C ALA A 158 2.25 4.12 -11.42
N ARG A 159 2.46 4.20 -12.75
CA ARG A 159 2.83 3.05 -13.58
C ARG A 159 4.22 2.53 -13.22
N ALA A 160 5.21 3.41 -13.05
CA ALA A 160 6.56 3.01 -12.65
C ALA A 160 6.59 2.31 -11.28
N VAL A 161 5.81 2.80 -10.31
CA VAL A 161 5.64 2.14 -9.01
C VAL A 161 5.03 0.74 -9.19
N MET A 162 3.96 0.63 -9.97
CA MET A 162 3.30 -0.65 -10.21
C MET A 162 4.20 -1.65 -10.98
N GLU A 163 5.00 -1.16 -11.92
CA GLU A 163 6.01 -1.95 -12.62
C GLU A 163 7.09 -2.45 -11.66
N ALA A 164 7.63 -1.59 -10.79
CA ALA A 164 8.59 -1.99 -9.76
C ALA A 164 8.00 -3.04 -8.78
N VAL A 165 6.70 -2.96 -8.47
CA VAL A 165 6.00 -4.01 -7.70
C VAL A 165 5.85 -5.31 -8.49
N ASN A 166 5.72 -5.23 -9.82
CA ASN A 166 5.48 -6.39 -10.69
C ASN A 166 6.74 -7.15 -11.08
N THR A 167 7.89 -6.50 -11.08
CA THR A 167 9.19 -7.11 -11.39
C THR A 167 9.85 -7.79 -10.19
N LEU A 168 9.32 -7.57 -8.97
CA LEU A 168 9.67 -8.34 -7.78
C LEU A 168 9.19 -9.78 -7.90
#